data_AF-A0A0Q1BRL0-F1
#
_entry.id   AF-A0A0Q1BRL0-F1
#
_cell.length_a   1.000
_cell.length_b   1.000
_cell.length_c   1.000
_cell.angle_alpha   90.00
_cell.angle_beta   90.00
_cell.angle_gamma   90.00
#
_symmetry.space_group_name_H-M   'P 1'
#
loop_
_entity.id
_entity.type
_entity.pdbx_description
1 polymer ?
#
loop_
_entity_poly.entity_id
_entity_poly.type
_entity_poly.pdbx_seq_one_letter_code
_entity_poly.pdbx_strand_id
1 'polypeptide(L)'
;MLIDDIFKKINIQDGHRGYYMFETFILNLLKIHLEKVKKPFISQPRRIGFDAYAPEGIEDIEGATQIEIKFNLERFPIKRLIDQVIHIQAKIKEPEPFDNLLIISPNPISNRFKSYILHRIEDEKLPFKIIVWGPEEVNSIVAKNRKEANTIANNLFSLRIESAVVQSSKDWEKERQEKIELLNRLYKKGQFSFFLGAGVSSSAGMPDWNTLLNSLFVTYLTNEFDNESKILDTDIEQIVNRLNQIDEPSALMAARYLRKGLDNRNTESEQFTKTITENLYKLRDTGKAIDSELIKAIVEMCMPLRTGAKVKSVITYNFDDLIERQLESQSIQHHSIYSDNDFIDPDELPVYHVHGFLPENTDAYEGLEKSTLVFSEEGYHLIYSDSYHWSNLVQLSNLRENHCLMVGLSMTDPNLRRLLDIASRNSDKTRHFAFMKRLTIDNFIESQEGTVIDNIDGAKKFLDRHHNLNEEIMRELGVSIIWYTTYDEIPKLLREIKK
;
A
#
# COMPACT_ATOMS: atom_id res chain seq x y z
N MET A 1 12.18 19.16 -28.40
CA MET A 1 11.12 18.99 -27.39
C MET A 1 11.25 20.12 -26.42
N LEU A 2 10.13 20.79 -26.17
CA LEU A 2 10.00 21.72 -25.05
C LEU A 2 9.84 20.89 -23.77
N ILE A 3 10.23 21.42 -22.62
CA ILE A 3 10.02 20.74 -21.32
C ILE A 3 8.56 20.33 -21.12
N ASP A 4 7.62 21.10 -21.68
CA ASP A 4 6.18 20.81 -21.66
C ASP A 4 5.84 19.47 -22.33
N ASP A 5 6.57 19.07 -23.38
CA ASP A 5 6.38 17.78 -24.04
C ASP A 5 6.89 16.62 -23.17
N ILE A 6 7.97 16.86 -22.43
CA ILE A 6 8.54 15.88 -21.49
C ILE A 6 7.64 15.77 -20.26
N PHE A 7 7.16 16.89 -19.72
CA PHE A 7 6.26 16.95 -18.57
C PHE A 7 4.89 16.34 -18.86
N LYS A 8 4.38 16.50 -20.10
CA LYS A 8 3.20 15.78 -20.57
C LYS A 8 3.45 14.27 -20.65
N LYS A 9 4.62 13.83 -21.13
CA LYS A 9 4.98 12.40 -21.16
C LYS A 9 5.16 11.79 -19.76
N ILE A 10 5.64 12.59 -18.82
CA ILE A 10 5.86 12.19 -17.42
C ILE A 10 4.54 12.12 -16.64
N ASN A 11 3.41 12.56 -17.24
CA ASN A 11 2.12 12.70 -16.58
C ASN A 11 2.25 13.38 -15.21
N ILE A 12 2.88 14.55 -15.20
CA ILE A 12 3.07 15.35 -13.97
C ILE A 12 1.74 15.54 -13.21
N GLN A 13 0.59 15.56 -13.90
CA GLN A 13 -0.73 15.68 -13.29
C GLN A 13 -1.23 14.44 -12.50
N ASP A 14 -0.53 13.30 -12.54
CA ASP A 14 -0.90 12.05 -11.84
C ASP A 14 -0.48 12.04 -10.35
N GLY A 15 -0.35 13.20 -9.70
CA GLY A 15 -0.08 13.33 -8.27
C GLY A 15 1.22 12.71 -7.79
N HIS A 16 1.14 11.79 -6.81
CA HIS A 16 2.31 11.11 -6.25
C HIS A 16 3.17 10.47 -7.35
N ARG A 17 2.54 9.80 -8.31
CA ARG A 17 3.22 9.16 -9.44
C ARG A 17 3.95 10.19 -10.31
N GLY A 18 3.28 11.28 -10.64
CA GLY A 18 3.87 12.39 -11.40
C GLY A 18 5.05 13.04 -10.68
N TYR A 19 4.92 13.28 -9.37
CA TYR A 19 6.02 13.76 -8.51
C TYR A 19 7.20 12.79 -8.53
N TYR A 20 6.94 11.49 -8.37
CA TYR A 20 7.94 10.44 -8.32
C TYR A 20 8.76 10.35 -9.60
N MET A 21 8.10 10.48 -10.75
CA MET A 21 8.74 10.45 -12.07
C MET A 21 9.50 11.76 -12.34
N PHE A 22 8.94 12.90 -11.91
CA PHE A 22 9.61 14.19 -12.02
C PHE A 22 10.90 14.26 -11.19
N GLU A 23 10.85 13.80 -9.93
CA GLU A 23 12.01 13.74 -9.05
C GLU A 23 13.14 12.91 -9.70
N THR A 24 12.81 11.72 -10.19
CA THR A 24 13.75 10.83 -10.88
C THR A 24 14.34 11.51 -12.12
N PHE A 25 13.51 12.19 -12.91
CA PHE A 25 13.95 12.92 -14.09
C PHE A 25 14.98 14.01 -13.74
N ILE A 26 14.66 14.85 -12.75
CA ILE A 26 15.53 15.96 -12.33
C ILE A 26 16.86 15.44 -11.78
N LEU A 27 16.83 14.44 -10.88
CA LEU A 27 18.05 13.88 -10.28
C LEU A 27 18.99 13.32 -11.34
N ASN A 28 18.46 12.57 -12.32
CA ASN A 28 19.28 12.01 -13.40
C ASN A 28 19.75 13.09 -14.39
N LEU A 29 18.91 14.07 -14.69
CA LEU A 29 19.26 15.19 -15.56
C LEU A 29 20.42 16.02 -14.97
N LEU A 30 20.32 16.36 -13.68
CA LEU A 30 21.36 17.11 -12.97
C LEU A 30 22.66 16.32 -12.85
N LYS A 31 22.56 15.02 -12.56
CA LYS A 31 23.72 14.12 -12.53
C LYS A 31 24.49 14.16 -13.85
N ILE A 32 23.81 13.89 -14.96
CA ILE A 32 24.43 13.90 -16.30
C ILE A 32 24.97 15.27 -16.67
N HIS A 33 24.23 16.34 -16.33
CA HIS A 33 24.67 17.69 -16.62
C HIS A 33 25.96 18.07 -15.86
N LEU A 34 26.02 17.79 -14.56
CA LEU A 34 27.18 18.11 -13.73
C LEU A 34 28.37 17.20 -14.05
N GLU A 35 28.15 15.93 -14.41
CA GLU A 35 29.20 15.04 -14.91
C GLU A 35 29.87 15.61 -16.19
N LYS A 36 29.10 16.18 -17.13
CA LYS A 36 29.66 16.83 -18.33
C LYS A 36 30.51 18.06 -17.99
N VAL A 37 30.12 18.80 -16.95
CA VAL A 37 30.85 19.99 -16.47
C VAL A 37 31.94 19.59 -15.47
N LYS A 38 32.14 18.29 -15.21
CA LYS A 38 33.12 17.71 -14.27
C LYS A 38 32.96 18.20 -12.83
N LYS A 39 31.73 18.52 -12.42
CA LYS A 39 31.40 18.86 -11.04
C LYS A 39 30.84 17.63 -10.31
N PRO A 40 31.14 17.43 -9.02
CA PRO A 40 30.58 16.34 -8.24
C PRO A 40 29.07 16.55 -8.02
N PHE A 41 28.30 15.47 -8.14
CA PHE A 41 26.87 15.44 -7.82
C PHE A 41 26.55 14.17 -7.05
N ILE A 42 25.82 14.33 -5.95
CA ILE A 42 25.45 13.22 -5.08
C ILE A 42 23.93 13.17 -5.03
N SER A 43 23.34 12.28 -5.83
CA SER A 43 21.93 11.90 -5.73
C SER A 43 21.74 11.06 -4.47
N GLN A 44 21.17 11.66 -3.42
CA GLN A 44 21.13 11.18 -2.03
C GLN A 44 22.50 10.79 -1.41
N PRO A 45 23.05 11.62 -0.52
CA PRO A 45 24.08 11.21 0.42
C PRO A 45 23.49 10.39 1.57
N ARG A 46 24.30 9.49 2.11
CA ARG A 46 24.10 8.87 3.42
C ARG A 46 23.63 9.92 4.45
N ARG A 47 22.43 9.76 5.01
CA ARG A 47 21.91 10.44 6.24
C ARG A 47 21.27 11.83 6.11
N ILE A 48 20.96 12.34 4.94
CA ILE A 48 20.48 13.72 4.78
C ILE A 48 19.03 13.75 4.28
N GLY A 49 18.16 14.53 4.91
CA GLY A 49 16.74 14.66 4.54
C GLY A 49 16.47 15.57 3.35
N PHE A 50 17.36 15.55 2.33
CA PHE A 50 17.27 16.28 1.07
C PHE A 50 17.46 15.34 -0.12
N ASP A 51 16.90 15.69 -1.28
CA ASP A 51 16.91 14.82 -2.47
C ASP A 51 18.30 14.69 -3.12
N ALA A 52 19.10 15.76 -3.11
CA ALA A 52 20.48 15.73 -3.64
C ALA A 52 21.40 16.80 -3.06
N TYR A 53 22.71 16.63 -3.30
CA TYR A 53 23.75 17.56 -2.89
C TYR A 53 24.78 17.79 -4.01
N ALA A 54 25.11 19.06 -4.26
CA ALA A 54 26.10 19.52 -5.23
C ALA A 54 27.19 20.34 -4.50
N PRO A 55 28.34 19.74 -4.14
CA PRO A 55 29.40 20.39 -3.35
C PRO A 55 30.01 21.64 -4.02
N GLU A 56 30.05 21.69 -5.35
CA GLU A 56 30.66 22.78 -6.13
C GLU A 56 29.62 23.69 -6.82
N GLY A 57 28.36 23.62 -6.35
CA GLY A 57 27.25 24.39 -6.89
C GLY A 57 26.77 23.91 -8.27
N ILE A 58 25.81 24.64 -8.85
CA ILE A 58 25.09 24.25 -10.07
C ILE A 58 24.88 25.49 -10.94
N GLU A 59 25.28 25.44 -12.20
CA GLU A 59 25.16 26.57 -13.14
C GLU A 59 25.81 27.86 -12.58
N ASP A 60 25.00 28.90 -12.36
CA ASP A 60 25.35 30.21 -11.80
C ASP A 60 25.34 30.26 -10.27
N ILE A 61 24.90 29.18 -9.61
CA ILE A 61 24.87 29.06 -8.16
C ILE A 61 26.26 28.62 -7.69
N GLU A 62 27.01 29.55 -7.11
CA GLU A 62 28.31 29.30 -6.49
C GLU A 62 28.16 28.81 -5.04
N GLY A 63 28.99 27.85 -4.65
CA GLY A 63 29.01 27.29 -3.30
C GLY A 63 28.22 25.99 -3.15
N ALA A 64 28.43 25.32 -2.03
CA ALA A 64 27.83 24.02 -1.76
C ALA A 64 26.29 24.14 -1.71
N THR A 65 25.60 23.33 -2.52
CA THR A 65 24.16 23.48 -2.77
C THR A 65 23.40 22.21 -2.42
N GLN A 66 22.48 22.30 -1.47
CA GLN A 66 21.49 21.25 -1.19
C GLN A 66 20.26 21.43 -2.07
N ILE A 67 19.69 20.32 -2.53
CA ILE A 67 18.61 20.31 -3.53
C ILE A 67 17.41 19.58 -2.95
N GLU A 68 16.27 20.26 -2.99
CA GLU A 68 14.97 19.72 -2.59
C GLU A 68 13.98 19.87 -3.74
N ILE A 69 13.32 18.79 -4.12
CA ILE A 69 12.31 18.77 -5.17
C ILE A 69 10.95 18.85 -4.50
N LYS A 70 10.13 19.83 -4.91
CA LYS A 70 8.81 20.07 -4.33
C LYS A 70 7.76 20.32 -5.41
N PHE A 71 6.80 19.40 -5.48
CA PHE A 71 5.75 19.43 -6.49
C PHE A 71 4.83 20.65 -6.36
N ASN A 72 4.38 20.93 -5.14
CA ASN A 72 3.40 21.98 -4.86
C ASN A 72 3.93 22.99 -3.83
N LEU A 73 4.85 23.84 -4.29
CA LEU A 73 5.52 24.82 -3.44
C LEU A 73 4.54 25.83 -2.83
N GLU A 74 3.52 26.26 -3.58
CA GLU A 74 2.57 27.30 -3.14
C GLU A 74 1.59 26.82 -2.05
N ARG A 75 1.31 25.51 -1.97
CA ARG A 75 0.48 24.94 -0.89
C ARG A 75 1.27 24.65 0.38
N PHE A 76 2.61 24.73 0.34
CA PHE A 76 3.45 24.35 1.46
C PHE A 76 3.87 25.58 2.29
N PRO A 77 3.72 25.55 3.63
CA PRO A 77 4.25 26.62 4.47
C PRO A 77 5.78 26.60 4.44
N ILE A 78 6.41 27.56 3.76
CA ILE A 78 7.88 27.67 3.64
C ILE A 78 8.57 27.63 5.01
N LYS A 79 7.95 28.21 6.05
CA LYS A 79 8.48 28.15 7.41
C LYS A 79 8.71 26.71 7.89
N ARG A 80 7.78 25.80 7.60
CA ARG A 80 7.95 24.37 7.95
C ARG A 80 9.12 23.74 7.22
N LEU A 81 9.38 24.13 5.98
CA LEU A 81 10.49 23.60 5.20
C LEU A 81 11.82 24.07 5.78
N ILE A 82 11.91 25.36 6.13
CA ILE A 82 13.07 25.95 6.82
C ILE A 82 13.27 25.29 8.19
N ASP A 83 12.22 25.15 9.00
CA ASP A 83 12.28 24.48 10.30
C ASP A 83 12.76 23.02 10.16
N GLN A 84 12.31 22.32 9.12
CA GLN A 84 12.77 20.97 8.80
C GLN A 84 14.25 20.94 8.46
N VAL A 85 14.72 21.85 7.59
CA VAL A 85 16.13 21.98 7.22
C VAL A 85 17.01 22.16 8.45
N ILE A 86 16.65 23.14 9.30
CA ILE A 86 17.38 23.46 10.53
C ILE A 86 17.39 22.27 11.49
N HIS A 87 16.23 21.61 11.66
CA HIS A 87 16.10 20.46 12.56
C HIS A 87 16.89 19.24 12.08
N ILE A 88 16.94 19.01 10.76
CA ILE A 88 17.75 17.95 10.15
C ILE A 88 19.23 18.24 10.39
N GLN A 89 19.70 19.47 10.13
CA GLN A 89 21.08 19.87 10.41
C GLN A 89 21.46 19.67 11.88
N ALA A 90 20.59 20.08 12.81
CA ALA A 90 20.85 19.97 14.25
C ALA A 90 20.98 18.53 14.76
N LYS A 91 20.41 17.55 14.04
CA LYS A 91 20.44 16.12 14.42
C LYS A 91 21.65 15.36 13.89
N ILE A 92 22.37 15.91 12.92
CA ILE A 92 23.48 15.22 12.26
C ILE A 92 24.77 15.47 13.07
N LYS A 93 25.50 14.39 13.39
CA LYS A 93 26.78 14.47 14.14
C LYS A 93 27.86 15.26 13.41
N GLU A 94 27.89 15.20 12.08
CA GLU A 94 28.80 15.93 11.18
C GLU A 94 28.00 16.46 9.98
N PRO A 95 27.41 17.66 10.05
CA PRO A 95 26.63 18.21 8.95
C PRO A 95 27.55 18.59 7.77
N GLU A 96 27.16 18.23 6.55
CA GLU A 96 27.82 18.75 5.35
C GLU A 96 27.53 20.26 5.25
N PRO A 97 28.55 21.12 5.21
CA PRO A 97 28.34 22.56 5.10
C PRO A 97 27.75 22.89 3.74
N PHE A 98 26.70 23.71 3.70
CA PHE A 98 26.13 24.21 2.46
C PHE A 98 25.83 25.70 2.57
N ASP A 99 26.00 26.39 1.44
CA ASP A 99 25.78 27.82 1.30
C ASP A 99 24.41 28.12 0.71
N ASN A 100 23.85 27.18 -0.07
CA ASN A 100 22.60 27.35 -0.81
C ASN A 100 21.64 26.17 -0.63
N LEU A 101 20.35 26.48 -0.51
CA LEU A 101 19.23 25.54 -0.60
C LEU A 101 18.45 25.84 -1.89
N LEU A 102 18.57 24.94 -2.86
CA LEU A 102 17.86 24.99 -4.13
C LEU A 102 16.56 24.19 -4.05
N ILE A 103 15.43 24.84 -4.29
CA ILE A 103 14.13 24.20 -4.37
C ILE A 103 13.66 24.14 -5.82
N ILE A 104 13.42 22.94 -6.36
CA ILE A 104 13.00 22.74 -7.75
C ILE A 104 11.51 22.37 -7.77
N SER A 105 10.71 23.11 -8.54
CA SER A 105 9.28 22.85 -8.70
C SER A 105 8.88 22.65 -10.16
N PRO A 106 8.00 21.68 -10.47
CA PRO A 106 7.51 21.45 -11.83
C PRO A 106 6.47 22.47 -12.28
N ASN A 107 5.89 23.24 -11.34
CA ASN A 107 4.88 24.24 -11.65
C ASN A 107 5.50 25.64 -11.71
N PRO A 108 5.03 26.53 -12.61
CA PRO A 108 5.42 27.92 -12.60
C PRO A 108 5.12 28.56 -11.26
N ILE A 109 6.09 29.30 -10.71
CA ILE A 109 5.95 29.95 -9.41
C ILE A 109 5.50 31.38 -9.63
N SER A 110 4.40 31.79 -9.00
CA SER A 110 3.90 33.15 -9.14
C SER A 110 4.88 34.18 -8.58
N ASN A 111 4.98 35.34 -9.23
CA ASN A 111 5.84 36.44 -8.76
C ASN A 111 5.47 36.89 -7.33
N ARG A 112 4.17 36.83 -7.00
CA ARG A 112 3.68 37.10 -5.64
C ARG A 112 4.27 36.13 -4.62
N PHE A 113 4.32 34.84 -4.96
CA PHE A 113 4.90 33.83 -4.08
C PHE A 113 6.42 34.03 -3.96
N LYS A 114 7.14 34.28 -5.08
CA LYS A 114 8.58 34.61 -5.06
C LYS A 114 8.90 35.78 -4.11
N SER A 115 8.16 36.88 -4.21
CA SER A 115 8.31 38.04 -3.32
C SER A 115 8.01 37.71 -1.86
N TYR A 116 7.01 36.86 -1.60
CA TYR A 116 6.69 36.39 -0.25
C TYR A 116 7.82 35.55 0.35
N ILE A 117 8.44 34.65 -0.42
CA ILE A 117 9.60 33.88 0.06
C ILE A 117 10.77 34.83 0.40
N LEU A 118 11.10 35.73 -0.52
CA LEU A 118 12.24 36.64 -0.37
C LEU A 118 12.13 37.52 0.87
N HIS A 119 10.99 38.15 1.09
CA HIS A 119 10.74 38.96 2.29
C HIS A 119 10.90 38.12 3.57
N ARG A 120 10.41 36.89 3.55
CA ARG A 120 10.43 36.02 4.73
C ARG A 120 11.82 35.45 5.04
N ILE A 121 12.65 35.26 4.01
CA ILE A 121 14.05 34.86 4.17
C ILE A 121 14.87 36.01 4.77
N GLU A 122 14.62 37.25 4.31
CA GLU A 122 15.29 38.44 4.85
C GLU A 122 15.00 38.65 6.34
N ASP A 123 13.77 38.35 6.78
CA ASP A 123 13.36 38.46 8.19
C ASP A 123 14.06 37.45 9.12
N GLU A 124 14.37 36.23 8.65
CA GLU A 124 14.87 35.14 9.51
C GLU A 124 16.41 35.00 9.57
N LYS A 125 17.18 35.85 8.84
CA LYS A 125 18.67 35.85 8.84
C LYS A 125 19.27 34.43 8.77
N LEU A 126 18.82 33.65 7.80
CA LEU A 126 19.23 32.26 7.65
C LEU A 126 20.74 32.16 7.30
N PRO A 127 21.43 31.09 7.76
CA PRO A 127 22.84 30.89 7.47
C PRO A 127 23.13 30.44 6.03
N PHE A 128 22.09 30.24 5.21
CA PHE A 128 22.17 29.79 3.82
C PHE A 128 21.20 30.60 2.94
N LYS A 129 21.49 30.69 1.64
CA LYS A 129 20.63 31.32 0.64
C LYS A 129 19.58 30.33 0.14
N ILE A 130 18.34 30.75 -0.03
CA ILE A 130 17.29 29.91 -0.64
C ILE A 130 17.08 30.38 -2.09
N ILE A 131 17.16 29.44 -3.01
CA ILE A 131 17.00 29.66 -4.45
C ILE A 131 15.86 28.76 -4.92
N VAL A 132 15.01 29.26 -5.83
CA VAL A 132 13.89 28.48 -6.33
C VAL A 132 13.91 28.43 -7.85
N TRP A 133 13.92 27.23 -8.40
CA TRP A 133 13.81 26.96 -9.83
C TRP A 133 12.41 26.50 -10.20
N GLY A 134 11.89 27.08 -11.28
CA GLY A 134 10.67 26.63 -11.94
C GLY A 134 10.98 25.93 -13.27
N PRO A 135 9.96 25.79 -14.12
CA PRO A 135 10.10 25.13 -15.41
C PRO A 135 11.11 25.79 -16.35
N GLU A 136 11.28 27.11 -16.29
CA GLU A 136 12.16 27.87 -17.19
C GLU A 136 13.64 27.51 -16.97
N GLU A 137 14.08 27.51 -15.71
CA GLU A 137 15.45 27.16 -15.34
C GLU A 137 15.77 25.71 -15.68
N VAL A 138 14.84 24.77 -15.39
CA VAL A 138 15.00 23.36 -15.76
C VAL A 138 15.07 23.20 -17.29
N ASN A 139 14.26 23.94 -18.04
CA ASN A 139 14.24 23.87 -19.51
C ASN A 139 15.57 24.33 -20.12
N SER A 140 16.28 25.25 -19.46
CA SER A 140 17.63 25.66 -19.89
C SER A 140 18.62 24.48 -19.84
N ILE A 141 18.55 23.65 -18.81
CA ILE A 141 19.39 22.45 -18.64
C ILE A 141 18.97 21.35 -19.63
N VAL A 142 17.66 21.16 -19.83
CA VAL A 142 17.13 20.24 -20.85
C VAL A 142 17.60 20.66 -22.25
N ALA A 143 17.62 21.95 -22.56
CA ALA A 143 18.09 22.47 -23.84
C ALA A 143 19.58 22.18 -24.08
N LYS A 144 20.41 22.21 -23.03
CA LYS A 144 21.83 21.83 -23.08
C LYS A 144 22.04 20.30 -23.20
N ASN A 145 21.07 19.48 -22.80
CA ASN A 145 21.18 18.02 -22.72
C ASN A 145 20.04 17.28 -23.44
N ARG A 146 19.61 17.75 -24.61
CA ARG A 146 18.38 17.28 -25.27
C ARG A 146 18.33 15.77 -25.54
N LYS A 147 19.44 15.18 -25.98
CA LYS A 147 19.48 13.75 -26.32
C LYS A 147 19.32 12.91 -25.05
N GLU A 148 20.07 13.25 -24.02
CA GLU A 148 20.08 12.57 -22.74
C GLU A 148 18.76 12.76 -22.00
N ALA A 149 18.20 13.97 -21.99
CA ALA A 149 16.89 14.25 -21.40
C ALA A 149 15.78 13.38 -22.02
N ASN A 150 15.81 13.17 -23.33
CA ASN A 150 14.86 12.26 -23.99
C ASN A 150 15.08 10.79 -23.60
N THR A 151 16.33 10.35 -23.49
CA THR A 151 16.65 8.99 -23.03
C THR A 151 16.19 8.76 -21.59
N ILE A 152 16.42 9.74 -20.71
CA ILE A 152 15.98 9.70 -19.32
C ILE A 152 14.46 9.60 -19.26
N ALA A 153 13.75 10.48 -19.97
CA ALA A 153 12.29 10.51 -19.99
C ALA A 153 11.66 9.17 -20.46
N ASN A 154 12.31 8.48 -21.40
CA ASN A 154 11.83 7.19 -21.90
C ASN A 154 12.19 6.01 -20.96
N ASN A 155 13.17 6.16 -20.07
CA ASN A 155 13.70 5.08 -19.23
C ASN A 155 13.58 5.37 -17.72
N LEU A 156 12.68 6.28 -17.31
CA LEU A 156 12.56 6.72 -15.90
C LEU A 156 12.40 5.57 -14.91
N PHE A 157 11.56 4.59 -15.25
CA PHE A 157 11.31 3.44 -14.40
C PHE A 157 12.58 2.59 -14.20
N SER A 158 13.31 2.29 -15.28
CA SER A 158 14.56 1.53 -15.21
C SER A 158 15.64 2.25 -14.43
N LEU A 159 15.83 3.56 -14.68
CA LEU A 159 16.80 4.40 -13.96
C LEU A 159 16.51 4.45 -12.46
N ARG A 160 15.23 4.47 -12.09
CA ARG A 160 14.80 4.41 -10.70
C ARG A 160 15.13 3.08 -10.05
N ILE A 161 14.80 1.95 -10.70
CA ILE A 161 15.15 0.62 -10.18
C ILE A 161 16.66 0.51 -9.98
N GLU A 162 17.45 0.96 -10.96
CA GLU A 162 18.91 0.98 -10.86
C GLU A 162 19.36 1.80 -9.64
N SER A 163 18.79 3.00 -9.45
CA SER A 163 19.13 3.84 -8.28
C SER A 163 18.75 3.19 -6.95
N ALA A 164 17.56 2.57 -6.85
CA ALA A 164 17.11 1.88 -5.64
C ALA A 164 17.98 0.65 -5.31
N VAL A 165 18.39 -0.09 -6.34
CA VAL A 165 19.26 -1.27 -6.21
C VAL A 165 20.70 -0.87 -5.83
N VAL A 166 21.20 0.26 -6.33
CA VAL A 166 22.53 0.77 -5.93
C VAL A 166 22.51 1.31 -4.49
N GLN A 167 21.37 1.84 -4.03
CA GLN A 167 21.20 2.35 -2.67
C GLN A 167 21.05 1.23 -1.61
N SER A 168 20.75 -0.01 -2.00
CA SER A 168 20.33 -1.10 -1.10
C SER A 168 21.45 -1.75 -0.26
N SER A 169 22.46 -0.99 0.14
CA SER A 169 23.38 -1.38 1.22
C SER A 169 22.79 -1.14 2.63
N LYS A 170 21.49 -0.84 2.73
CA LYS A 170 20.81 -0.52 3.99
C LYS A 170 20.19 -1.76 4.63
N ASP A 171 20.28 -1.77 5.96
CA ASP A 171 19.61 -2.73 6.83
C ASP A 171 18.10 -2.49 6.80
N TRP A 172 17.36 -3.37 6.13
CA TRP A 172 15.91 -3.27 5.98
C TRP A 172 15.17 -3.34 7.32
N GLU A 173 15.76 -3.97 8.36
CA GLU A 173 15.17 -4.03 9.69
C GLU A 173 15.18 -2.65 10.35
N LYS A 174 16.24 -1.88 10.11
CA LYS A 174 16.31 -0.49 10.55
C LYS A 174 15.27 0.37 9.84
N GLU A 175 15.11 0.22 8.53
CA GLU A 175 14.08 0.96 7.79
C GLU A 175 12.66 0.58 8.22
N ARG A 176 12.44 -0.71 8.53
CA ARG A 176 11.20 -1.16 9.16
C ARG A 176 10.97 -0.44 10.47
N GLN A 177 11.98 -0.34 11.34
CA GLN A 177 11.85 0.35 12.63
C GLN A 177 11.49 1.83 12.45
N GLU A 178 12.13 2.53 11.52
CA GLU A 178 11.83 3.92 11.19
C GLU A 178 10.37 4.09 10.69
N LYS A 179 9.87 3.13 9.91
CA LYS A 179 8.47 3.09 9.45
C LYS A 179 7.49 2.83 10.62
N ILE A 180 7.84 1.96 11.56
CA ILE A 180 7.05 1.69 12.77
C ILE A 180 6.95 2.93 13.66
N GLU A 181 8.06 3.64 13.89
CA GLU A 181 8.07 4.91 14.64
C GLU A 181 7.27 6.02 13.95
N LEU A 182 7.27 6.06 12.61
CA LEU A 182 6.40 6.95 11.86
C LEU A 182 4.93 6.58 12.07
N LEU A 183 4.56 5.31 11.90
CA LEU A 183 3.21 4.80 12.12
C LEU A 183 2.71 5.10 13.53
N ASN A 184 3.55 4.94 14.55
CA ASN A 184 3.23 5.29 15.92
C ASN A 184 2.79 6.76 16.05
N ARG A 185 3.57 7.68 15.46
CA ARG A 185 3.25 9.12 15.48
C ARG A 185 1.96 9.42 14.72
N LEU A 186 1.66 8.70 13.65
CA LEU A 186 0.43 8.85 12.88
C LEU A 186 -0.78 8.31 13.66
N TYR A 187 -0.66 7.12 14.23
CA TYR A 187 -1.69 6.51 15.07
C TYR A 187 -2.08 7.43 16.26
N LYS A 188 -1.11 8.03 16.94
CA LYS A 188 -1.36 8.95 18.08
C LYS A 188 -2.18 10.19 17.69
N LYS A 189 -2.04 10.68 16.45
CA LYS A 189 -2.81 11.84 15.95
C LYS A 189 -4.29 11.53 15.70
N GLY A 190 -4.68 10.25 15.66
CA GLY A 190 -5.99 9.83 15.16
C GLY A 190 -6.07 9.97 13.63
N GLN A 191 -7.13 9.44 13.01
CA GLN A 191 -7.28 9.28 11.55
C GLN A 191 -6.55 8.05 10.99
N PHE A 192 -6.79 6.90 11.62
CA PHE A 192 -6.26 5.61 11.20
C PHE A 192 -7.38 4.69 10.74
N SER A 193 -7.14 3.89 9.70
CA SER A 193 -8.08 2.88 9.21
C SER A 193 -7.36 1.57 8.92
N PHE A 194 -8.02 0.46 9.21
CA PHE A 194 -7.50 -0.86 8.86
C PHE A 194 -8.07 -1.33 7.53
N PHE A 195 -7.23 -2.00 6.74
CA PHE A 195 -7.62 -2.73 5.54
C PHE A 195 -7.20 -4.20 5.75
N LEU A 196 -8.16 -5.08 5.97
CA LEU A 196 -7.93 -6.46 6.42
C LEU A 196 -8.23 -7.45 5.30
N GLY A 197 -7.23 -8.27 4.95
CA GLY A 197 -7.37 -9.32 3.95
C GLY A 197 -7.41 -10.72 4.57
N ALA A 198 -7.50 -11.72 3.70
CA ALA A 198 -7.69 -13.12 4.07
C ALA A 198 -6.62 -13.64 5.03
N GLY A 199 -5.39 -13.09 4.97
CA GLY A 199 -4.31 -13.48 5.91
C GLY A 199 -4.65 -13.23 7.39
N VAL A 200 -5.58 -12.31 7.70
CA VAL A 200 -6.08 -12.10 9.05
C VAL A 200 -6.96 -13.28 9.47
N SER A 201 -7.93 -13.68 8.66
CA SER A 201 -8.82 -14.82 8.95
C SER A 201 -8.07 -16.16 8.93
N SER A 202 -7.09 -16.32 8.03
CA SER A 202 -6.22 -17.52 8.00
C SER A 202 -5.38 -17.68 9.25
N SER A 203 -5.09 -16.58 9.98
CA SER A 203 -4.42 -16.65 11.28
C SER A 203 -5.29 -17.31 12.36
N ALA A 204 -6.61 -17.30 12.18
CA ALA A 204 -7.60 -17.99 13.02
C ALA A 204 -8.05 -19.35 12.45
N GLY A 205 -7.41 -19.81 11.37
CA GLY A 205 -7.67 -21.11 10.74
C GLY A 205 -8.69 -21.10 9.61
N MET A 206 -9.18 -19.94 9.17
CA MET A 206 -10.11 -19.91 8.03
C MET A 206 -9.41 -20.33 6.73
N PRO A 207 -10.11 -21.07 5.85
CA PRO A 207 -9.57 -21.48 4.56
C PRO A 207 -9.30 -20.27 3.67
N ASP A 208 -8.32 -20.39 2.76
CA ASP A 208 -8.19 -19.41 1.69
C ASP A 208 -9.31 -19.57 0.65
N TRP A 209 -9.42 -18.57 -0.21
CA TRP A 209 -10.50 -18.48 -1.18
C TRP A 209 -10.53 -19.63 -2.19
N ASN A 210 -9.36 -20.05 -2.68
CA ASN A 210 -9.26 -21.14 -3.63
C ASN A 210 -9.70 -22.46 -2.98
N THR A 211 -9.29 -22.68 -1.73
CA THR A 211 -9.65 -23.86 -0.95
C THR A 211 -11.16 -23.92 -0.69
N LEU A 212 -11.78 -22.81 -0.27
CA LEU A 212 -13.23 -22.74 -0.06
C LEU A 212 -14.00 -23.08 -1.33
N LEU A 213 -13.64 -22.46 -2.45
CA LEU A 213 -14.36 -22.62 -3.71
C LEU A 213 -14.19 -24.01 -4.31
N ASN A 214 -12.99 -24.58 -4.24
CA ASN A 214 -12.77 -25.94 -4.69
C ASN A 214 -13.54 -26.93 -3.82
N SER A 215 -13.60 -26.71 -2.51
CA SER A 215 -14.44 -27.53 -1.63
C SER A 215 -15.91 -27.44 -2.00
N LEU A 216 -16.45 -26.22 -2.18
CA LEU A 216 -17.84 -26.02 -2.58
C LEU A 216 -18.14 -26.67 -3.94
N PHE A 217 -17.24 -26.53 -4.90
CA PHE A 217 -17.38 -27.11 -6.23
C PHE A 217 -17.41 -28.65 -6.16
N VAL A 218 -16.50 -29.25 -5.40
CA VAL A 218 -16.49 -30.70 -5.19
C VAL A 218 -17.77 -31.14 -4.48
N THR A 219 -18.20 -30.46 -3.41
CA THR A 219 -19.45 -30.77 -2.70
C THR A 219 -20.69 -30.65 -3.60
N TYR A 220 -20.74 -29.65 -4.48
CA TYR A 220 -21.82 -29.50 -5.45
C TYR A 220 -21.83 -30.66 -6.45
N LEU A 221 -20.68 -31.00 -7.03
CA LEU A 221 -20.57 -32.13 -7.96
C LEU A 221 -20.95 -33.44 -7.29
N THR A 222 -20.49 -33.69 -6.06
CA THR A 222 -20.87 -34.92 -5.34
C THR A 222 -22.37 -35.00 -5.13
N ASN A 223 -23.03 -33.91 -4.76
CA ASN A 223 -24.47 -33.89 -4.49
C ASN A 223 -25.32 -34.03 -5.77
N GLU A 224 -24.89 -33.45 -6.90
CA GLU A 224 -25.59 -33.55 -8.19
C GLU A 224 -25.41 -34.93 -8.86
N PHE A 225 -24.26 -35.59 -8.67
CA PHE A 225 -23.92 -36.86 -9.32
C PHE A 225 -24.12 -38.09 -8.41
N ASP A 226 -24.66 -37.94 -7.20
CA ASP A 226 -24.77 -38.99 -6.16
C ASP A 226 -25.77 -40.13 -6.46
N ASN A 227 -26.12 -40.37 -7.72
CA ASN A 227 -26.83 -41.59 -8.11
C ASN A 227 -25.92 -42.82 -8.21
N GLU A 228 -24.58 -42.68 -8.17
CA GLU A 228 -23.68 -43.82 -8.43
C GLU A 228 -22.53 -44.07 -7.42
N SER A 229 -22.16 -43.15 -6.51
CA SER A 229 -21.11 -43.46 -5.50
C SER A 229 -20.98 -42.41 -4.37
N LYS A 230 -21.20 -42.83 -3.12
CA LYS A 230 -20.99 -42.01 -1.91
C LYS A 230 -19.51 -41.61 -1.76
N ILE A 231 -19.20 -40.35 -2.02
CA ILE A 231 -17.89 -39.75 -1.77
C ILE A 231 -17.84 -39.30 -0.30
N LEU A 232 -16.80 -39.68 0.44
CA LEU A 232 -16.64 -39.31 1.86
C LEU A 232 -15.97 -37.92 2.00
N ASP A 233 -16.16 -37.26 3.16
CA ASP A 233 -15.52 -35.96 3.45
C ASP A 233 -13.96 -36.01 3.27
N THR A 234 -13.34 -37.15 3.55
CA THR A 234 -11.89 -37.37 3.34
C THR A 234 -11.47 -37.39 1.87
N ASP A 235 -12.37 -37.81 0.99
CA ASP A 235 -12.12 -37.86 -0.46
C ASP A 235 -12.21 -36.44 -1.04
N ILE A 236 -13.13 -35.61 -0.53
CA ILE A 236 -13.25 -34.20 -0.89
C ILE A 236 -11.95 -33.45 -0.59
N GLU A 237 -11.38 -33.61 0.60
CA GLU A 237 -10.10 -33.00 0.96
C GLU A 237 -8.96 -33.42 0.02
N GLN A 238 -8.89 -34.71 -0.35
CA GLN A 238 -7.86 -35.21 -1.28
C GLN A 238 -8.05 -34.65 -2.69
N ILE A 239 -9.29 -34.58 -3.17
CA ILE A 239 -9.62 -34.04 -4.49
C ILE A 239 -9.31 -32.54 -4.55
N VAL A 240 -9.70 -31.77 -3.52
CA VAL A 240 -9.40 -30.33 -3.42
C VAL A 240 -7.91 -30.08 -3.41
N ASN A 241 -7.15 -30.83 -2.59
CA ASN A 241 -5.70 -30.74 -2.53
C ASN A 241 -5.05 -31.05 -3.89
N ARG A 242 -5.60 -32.02 -4.63
CA ARG A 242 -5.10 -32.39 -5.95
C ARG A 242 -5.46 -31.36 -7.04
N LEU A 243 -6.67 -30.79 -6.99
CA LEU A 243 -7.11 -29.72 -7.89
C LEU A 243 -6.27 -28.45 -7.70
N ASN A 244 -5.94 -28.10 -6.46
CA ASN A 244 -5.02 -27.00 -6.16
C ASN A 244 -3.60 -27.20 -6.74
N GLN A 245 -3.21 -28.44 -7.10
CA GLN A 245 -1.87 -28.77 -7.59
C GLN A 245 -1.75 -28.94 -9.12
N ILE A 246 -2.80 -29.38 -9.83
CA ILE A 246 -2.69 -29.85 -11.22
C ILE A 246 -2.93 -28.76 -12.28
N ASP A 247 -3.94 -27.90 -12.12
CA ASP A 247 -4.19 -26.73 -12.97
C ASP A 247 -5.50 -26.07 -12.52
N GLU A 248 -5.55 -24.74 -12.51
CA GLU A 248 -6.67 -23.91 -12.03
C GLU A 248 -7.83 -23.86 -13.06
N PRO A 249 -8.99 -24.53 -12.85
CA PRO A 249 -10.22 -23.80 -13.08
C PRO A 249 -10.19 -22.66 -12.05
N SER A 250 -10.05 -21.42 -12.53
CA SER A 250 -9.97 -20.27 -11.63
C SER A 250 -11.11 -20.36 -10.62
N ALA A 251 -10.83 -20.07 -9.37
CA ALA A 251 -11.84 -19.98 -8.32
C ALA A 251 -13.13 -19.27 -8.82
N LEU A 252 -12.94 -18.25 -9.66
CA LEU A 252 -13.99 -17.52 -10.35
C LEU A 252 -14.86 -18.38 -11.30
N MET A 253 -14.28 -19.30 -12.07
CA MET A 253 -15.03 -20.25 -12.89
C MET A 253 -15.83 -21.23 -12.02
N ALA A 254 -15.22 -21.79 -10.97
CA ALA A 254 -15.93 -22.65 -10.02
C ALA A 254 -17.12 -21.91 -9.40
N ALA A 255 -16.91 -20.67 -8.94
CA ALA A 255 -17.94 -19.79 -8.41
C ALA A 255 -19.05 -19.50 -9.44
N ARG A 256 -18.69 -19.28 -10.71
CA ARG A 256 -19.64 -19.05 -11.80
C ARG A 256 -20.50 -20.28 -12.11
N TYR A 257 -19.90 -21.46 -12.12
CA TYR A 257 -20.63 -22.72 -12.30
C TYR A 257 -21.56 -23.00 -11.12
N LEU A 258 -21.07 -22.81 -9.89
CA LEU A 258 -21.87 -22.94 -8.67
C LEU A 258 -23.10 -22.02 -8.71
N ARG A 259 -22.87 -20.73 -9.00
CA ARG A 259 -23.95 -19.75 -9.10
C ARG A 259 -24.96 -20.12 -10.19
N LYS A 260 -24.49 -20.47 -11.40
CA LYS A 260 -25.38 -20.86 -12.51
C LYS A 260 -26.12 -22.17 -12.28
N GLY A 261 -25.51 -23.13 -11.57
CA GLY A 261 -26.14 -24.39 -11.17
C GLY A 261 -27.25 -24.18 -10.14
N LEU A 262 -27.07 -23.19 -9.27
CA LEU A 262 -27.95 -22.88 -8.14
C LEU A 262 -28.92 -21.70 -8.38
N ASP A 263 -28.87 -21.03 -9.54
CA ASP A 263 -29.71 -19.86 -9.91
C ASP A 263 -31.08 -20.27 -10.53
N ASN A 264 -31.50 -21.54 -10.46
CA ASN A 264 -32.70 -21.99 -11.18
C ASN A 264 -34.02 -21.69 -10.47
N ARG A 265 -34.04 -21.22 -9.21
CA ARG A 265 -35.25 -20.77 -8.49
C ARG A 265 -34.93 -19.60 -7.53
N ASN A 266 -35.75 -18.54 -7.53
CA ASN A 266 -35.54 -17.32 -6.71
C ASN A 266 -35.43 -17.54 -5.18
N THR A 267 -35.73 -18.73 -4.64
CA THR A 267 -35.54 -19.13 -3.24
C THR A 267 -34.14 -19.70 -2.95
N GLU A 268 -33.30 -19.90 -3.96
CA GLU A 268 -32.03 -20.64 -3.86
C GLU A 268 -30.82 -19.75 -3.49
N SER A 269 -30.91 -18.43 -3.62
CA SER A 269 -29.81 -17.52 -3.25
C SER A 269 -29.53 -17.53 -1.74
N GLU A 270 -30.57 -17.63 -0.90
CA GLU A 270 -30.40 -17.77 0.56
C GLU A 270 -29.80 -19.13 0.92
N GLN A 271 -30.25 -20.20 0.26
CA GLN A 271 -29.75 -21.55 0.48
C GLN A 271 -28.28 -21.67 0.07
N PHE A 272 -27.89 -21.02 -1.03
CA PHE A 272 -26.51 -20.93 -1.47
C PHE A 272 -25.62 -20.19 -0.47
N THR A 273 -26.03 -18.99 -0.04
CA THR A 273 -25.32 -18.21 0.99
C THR A 273 -25.15 -19.02 2.27
N LYS A 274 -26.21 -19.73 2.69
CA LYS A 274 -26.16 -20.62 3.86
C LYS A 274 -25.17 -21.76 3.67
N THR A 275 -25.20 -22.46 2.54
CA THR A 275 -24.23 -23.55 2.25
C THR A 275 -22.79 -23.04 2.20
N ILE A 276 -22.53 -21.88 1.60
CA ILE A 276 -21.20 -21.27 1.60
C ILE A 276 -20.75 -20.98 3.03
N THR A 277 -21.62 -20.35 3.82
CA THR A 277 -21.35 -20.01 5.22
C THR A 277 -21.03 -21.27 6.01
N GLU A 278 -21.87 -22.30 5.94
CA GLU A 278 -21.63 -23.58 6.64
C GLU A 278 -20.29 -24.20 6.25
N ASN A 279 -19.94 -24.23 4.97
CA ASN A 279 -18.65 -24.76 4.51
C ASN A 279 -17.47 -23.90 4.96
N LEU A 280 -17.60 -22.57 4.94
CA LEU A 280 -16.55 -21.63 5.39
C LEU A 280 -16.12 -21.93 6.82
N TYR A 281 -17.06 -22.12 7.74
CA TYR A 281 -16.75 -22.39 9.14
C TYR A 281 -16.47 -23.88 9.41
N LYS A 282 -17.05 -24.81 8.64
CA LYS A 282 -16.74 -26.26 8.73
C LYS A 282 -15.28 -26.56 8.35
N LEU A 283 -14.74 -25.88 7.34
CA LEU A 283 -13.37 -26.05 6.85
C LEU A 283 -12.31 -25.35 7.72
N ARG A 284 -12.73 -24.65 8.78
CA ARG A 284 -11.81 -23.94 9.66
C ARG A 284 -10.92 -24.92 10.42
N ASP A 285 -9.62 -24.65 10.43
CA ASP A 285 -8.64 -25.37 11.24
C ASP A 285 -8.88 -25.10 12.75
N THR A 286 -9.48 -26.08 13.43
CA THR A 286 -9.75 -26.02 14.88
C THR A 286 -8.50 -26.05 15.76
N GLY A 287 -7.33 -26.37 15.20
CA GLY A 287 -6.05 -26.30 15.89
C GLY A 287 -5.60 -24.87 16.18
N LYS A 288 -6.19 -23.88 15.49
CA LYS A 288 -5.94 -22.45 15.70
C LYS A 288 -7.05 -21.81 16.52
N ALA A 289 -6.65 -20.93 17.44
CA ALA A 289 -7.58 -20.12 18.21
C ALA A 289 -8.38 -19.19 17.30
N ILE A 290 -9.69 -19.06 17.58
CA ILE A 290 -10.59 -18.21 16.79
C ILE A 290 -10.20 -16.72 16.95
N ASP A 291 -9.74 -16.39 18.15
CA ASP A 291 -9.19 -15.13 18.59
C ASP A 291 -7.66 -15.16 18.46
N SER A 292 -7.19 -15.28 17.22
CA SER A 292 -5.75 -15.31 16.94
C SER A 292 -5.02 -14.10 17.54
N GLU A 293 -3.72 -14.24 17.82
CA GLU A 293 -2.92 -13.12 18.34
C GLU A 293 -2.93 -11.90 17.41
N LEU A 294 -3.09 -12.12 16.10
CA LEU A 294 -3.21 -11.04 15.13
C LEU A 294 -4.55 -10.30 15.26
N ILE A 295 -5.66 -11.03 15.36
CA ILE A 295 -7.00 -10.46 15.55
C ILE A 295 -7.05 -9.69 16.87
N LYS A 296 -6.51 -10.26 17.94
CA LYS A 296 -6.36 -9.58 19.24
C LYS A 296 -5.57 -8.27 19.11
N ALA A 297 -4.40 -8.29 18.46
CA ALA A 297 -3.57 -7.10 18.30
C ALA A 297 -4.25 -6.01 17.46
N ILE A 298 -5.02 -6.37 16.43
CA ILE A 298 -5.82 -5.42 15.63
C ILE A 298 -6.90 -4.78 16.50
N VAL A 299 -7.71 -5.59 17.20
CA VAL A 299 -8.80 -5.09 18.05
C VAL A 299 -8.27 -4.26 19.22
N GLU A 300 -7.14 -4.63 19.80
CA GLU A 300 -6.45 -3.83 20.81
C GLU A 300 -6.14 -2.40 20.32
N MET A 301 -5.83 -2.22 19.03
CA MET A 301 -5.60 -0.89 18.43
C MET A 301 -6.88 -0.11 18.19
N CYS A 302 -8.02 -0.80 18.02
CA CYS A 302 -9.33 -0.19 17.86
C CYS A 302 -9.92 0.36 19.17
N MET A 303 -9.41 -0.08 20.33
CA MET A 303 -9.90 0.39 21.62
C MET A 303 -9.84 1.92 21.76
N PRO A 304 -10.95 2.57 22.17
CA PRO A 304 -10.96 4.00 22.41
C PRO A 304 -10.07 4.34 23.63
N LEU A 305 -9.24 5.38 23.48
CA LEU A 305 -8.43 5.91 24.57
C LEU A 305 -9.13 7.12 25.19
N ARG A 306 -8.61 7.63 26.32
CA ARG A 306 -9.09 8.89 26.94
C ARG A 306 -9.06 10.10 25.98
N THR A 307 -8.28 10.01 24.90
CA THR A 307 -8.17 11.05 23.86
C THR A 307 -9.05 10.75 22.63
N GLY A 308 -10.02 9.84 22.76
CA GLY A 308 -10.91 9.37 21.71
C GLY A 308 -10.37 8.15 20.94
N ALA A 309 -11.23 7.60 20.07
CA ALA A 309 -10.88 6.51 19.15
C ALA A 309 -9.86 6.97 18.11
N LYS A 310 -8.75 6.22 18.01
CA LYS A 310 -7.67 6.48 17.05
C LYS A 310 -7.95 5.87 15.68
N VAL A 311 -8.51 4.66 15.69
CA VAL A 311 -9.03 3.98 14.52
C VAL A 311 -10.43 4.52 14.25
N LYS A 312 -10.69 4.91 13.00
CA LYS A 312 -11.98 5.47 12.55
C LYS A 312 -12.84 4.47 11.80
N SER A 313 -12.23 3.43 11.26
CA SER A 313 -12.93 2.41 10.49
C SER A 313 -12.05 1.18 10.31
N VAL A 314 -12.71 0.04 10.13
CA VAL A 314 -12.10 -1.20 9.66
C VAL A 314 -12.74 -1.53 8.32
N ILE A 315 -11.93 -1.74 7.29
CA ILE A 315 -12.36 -2.20 5.98
C ILE A 315 -11.86 -3.63 5.86
N THR A 316 -12.75 -4.59 5.70
CA THR A 316 -12.40 -6.00 5.56
C THR A 316 -12.87 -6.53 4.21
N TYR A 317 -11.99 -7.32 3.59
CA TYR A 317 -12.27 -8.07 2.37
C TYR A 317 -12.68 -9.52 2.68
N ASN A 318 -12.76 -9.85 3.97
CA ASN A 318 -13.13 -11.16 4.46
C ASN A 318 -14.63 -11.23 4.69
N PHE A 319 -15.18 -12.42 4.48
CA PHE A 319 -16.61 -12.67 4.65
C PHE A 319 -16.98 -13.01 6.09
N ASP A 320 -16.03 -13.48 6.90
CA ASP A 320 -16.30 -13.91 8.27
C ASP A 320 -16.59 -12.78 9.27
N ASP A 321 -17.07 -13.15 10.45
CA ASP A 321 -17.40 -12.27 11.59
C ASP A 321 -16.34 -12.31 12.72
N LEU A 322 -15.09 -12.70 12.41
CA LEU A 322 -14.08 -12.93 13.45
C LEU A 322 -13.63 -11.64 14.15
N ILE A 323 -13.64 -10.51 13.44
CA ILE A 323 -13.27 -9.21 13.99
C ILE A 323 -14.37 -8.73 14.93
N GLU A 324 -15.63 -8.84 14.52
CA GLU A 324 -16.85 -8.53 15.28
C GLU A 324 -16.84 -9.25 16.62
N ARG A 325 -16.66 -10.58 16.60
CA ARG A 325 -16.59 -11.40 17.82
C ARG A 325 -15.51 -10.92 18.78
N GLN A 326 -14.35 -10.55 18.25
CA GLN A 326 -13.27 -10.05 19.09
C GLN A 326 -13.58 -8.64 19.62
N LEU A 327 -14.22 -7.77 18.84
CA LEU A 327 -14.70 -6.45 19.28
C LEU A 327 -15.73 -6.58 20.41
N GLU A 328 -16.70 -7.47 20.27
CA GLU A 328 -17.70 -7.79 21.30
C GLU A 328 -17.04 -8.30 22.58
N SER A 329 -16.06 -9.21 22.47
CA SER A 329 -15.33 -9.74 23.63
C SER A 329 -14.61 -8.66 24.44
N GLN A 330 -14.26 -7.54 23.80
CA GLN A 330 -13.62 -6.38 24.43
C GLN A 330 -14.61 -5.25 24.75
N SER A 331 -15.92 -5.49 24.57
CA SER A 331 -16.98 -4.49 24.80
C SER A 331 -16.79 -3.20 23.99
N ILE A 332 -16.29 -3.33 22.75
CA ILE A 332 -16.14 -2.21 21.81
C ILE A 332 -17.42 -2.12 20.98
N GLN A 333 -18.10 -0.98 21.05
CA GLN A 333 -19.26 -0.70 20.22
C GLN A 333 -18.83 -0.61 18.74
N HIS A 334 -19.50 -1.36 17.89
CA HIS A 334 -19.17 -1.48 16.48
C HIS A 334 -20.43 -1.74 15.65
N HIS A 335 -20.34 -1.49 14.36
CA HIS A 335 -21.42 -1.70 13.40
C HIS A 335 -20.87 -2.32 12.11
N SER A 336 -21.32 -3.52 11.77
CA SER A 336 -20.94 -4.20 10.53
C SER A 336 -21.79 -3.71 9.36
N ILE A 337 -21.13 -3.25 8.30
CA ILE A 337 -21.74 -2.59 7.15
C ILE A 337 -21.45 -3.42 5.91
N TYR A 338 -22.50 -3.90 5.28
CA TYR A 338 -22.45 -4.75 4.09
C TYR A 338 -23.45 -4.33 3.00
N SER A 339 -24.17 -3.22 3.22
CA SER A 339 -25.11 -2.63 2.27
C SER A 339 -24.99 -1.11 2.19
N ASP A 340 -25.67 -0.50 1.21
CA ASP A 340 -25.67 0.94 0.96
C ASP A 340 -26.61 1.74 1.89
N ASN A 341 -27.49 1.07 2.63
CA ASN A 341 -28.56 1.68 3.42
C ASN A 341 -28.32 1.64 4.94
N ASP A 342 -27.12 1.24 5.38
CA ASP A 342 -26.78 1.16 6.80
C ASP A 342 -26.44 2.55 7.38
N PHE A 343 -27.01 2.86 8.55
CA PHE A 343 -26.73 4.11 9.27
C PHE A 343 -25.76 3.85 10.41
N ILE A 344 -24.72 4.68 10.51
CA ILE A 344 -23.63 4.51 11.47
C ILE A 344 -23.80 5.50 12.60
N ASP A 345 -23.86 5.02 13.84
CA ASP A 345 -23.76 5.90 15.00
C ASP A 345 -22.33 6.48 15.10
N PRO A 346 -22.14 7.80 15.28
CA PRO A 346 -20.82 8.40 15.44
C PRO A 346 -19.95 7.80 16.55
N ASP A 347 -20.55 7.17 17.56
CA ASP A 347 -19.84 6.55 18.69
C ASP A 347 -19.45 5.08 18.43
N GLU A 348 -19.94 4.48 17.34
CA GLU A 348 -19.63 3.10 16.93
C GLU A 348 -18.44 3.02 15.98
N LEU A 349 -17.66 1.93 16.08
CA LEU A 349 -16.62 1.62 15.10
C LEU A 349 -17.24 0.95 13.86
N PRO A 350 -17.22 1.57 12.68
CA PRO A 350 -17.75 0.93 11.48
C PRO A 350 -16.78 -0.13 10.95
N VAL A 351 -17.31 -1.32 10.68
CA VAL A 351 -16.62 -2.46 10.03
C VAL A 351 -17.26 -2.70 8.66
N TYR A 352 -16.56 -2.29 7.60
CA TYR A 352 -17.05 -2.37 6.23
C TYR A 352 -16.64 -3.67 5.55
N HIS A 353 -17.60 -4.50 5.18
CA HIS A 353 -17.41 -5.74 4.42
C HIS A 353 -17.58 -5.48 2.93
N VAL A 354 -16.51 -4.99 2.28
CA VAL A 354 -16.58 -4.49 0.90
C VAL A 354 -16.78 -5.58 -0.15
N HIS A 355 -16.52 -6.84 0.21
CA HIS A 355 -16.72 -8.01 -0.63
C HIS A 355 -17.96 -8.84 -0.25
N GLY A 356 -18.66 -8.46 0.82
CA GLY A 356 -19.78 -9.20 1.38
C GLY A 356 -19.46 -9.79 2.76
N PHE A 357 -20.53 -10.20 3.43
CA PHE A 357 -20.53 -10.65 4.83
C PHE A 357 -21.33 -11.95 5.00
N LEU A 358 -20.72 -12.92 5.66
CA LEU A 358 -21.18 -14.29 5.94
C LEU A 358 -20.86 -14.66 7.41
N PRO A 359 -21.60 -14.10 8.39
CA PRO A 359 -21.40 -14.42 9.80
C PRO A 359 -21.81 -15.87 10.09
N GLU A 360 -21.14 -16.56 11.02
CA GLU A 360 -21.54 -17.94 11.37
C GLU A 360 -22.86 -17.97 12.13
N ASN A 361 -23.17 -16.92 12.91
CA ASN A 361 -24.50 -16.74 13.49
C ASN A 361 -25.30 -15.73 12.67
N THR A 362 -26.03 -16.21 11.67
CA THR A 362 -26.85 -15.37 10.78
C THR A 362 -27.97 -14.62 11.51
N ASP A 363 -28.50 -15.20 12.59
CA ASP A 363 -29.63 -14.63 13.33
C ASP A 363 -29.22 -13.39 14.16
N ALA A 364 -27.92 -13.16 14.35
CA ALA A 364 -27.39 -12.00 15.05
C ALA A 364 -27.36 -10.72 14.20
N TYR A 365 -27.59 -10.83 12.88
CA TYR A 365 -27.44 -9.72 11.93
C TYR A 365 -28.69 -9.58 11.05
N GLU A 366 -29.13 -8.33 10.83
CA GLU A 366 -30.31 -8.03 10.03
C GLU A 366 -29.95 -7.67 8.59
N GLY A 367 -30.73 -8.08 7.59
CA GLY A 367 -30.53 -7.62 6.22
C GLY A 367 -29.37 -8.30 5.47
N LEU A 368 -28.92 -9.47 5.93
CA LEU A 368 -27.85 -10.25 5.29
C LEU A 368 -28.16 -10.59 3.82
N GLU A 369 -29.44 -10.67 3.45
CA GLU A 369 -29.88 -10.88 2.07
C GLU A 369 -29.51 -9.73 1.12
N LYS A 370 -29.20 -8.54 1.66
CA LYS A 370 -28.77 -7.35 0.91
C LYS A 370 -27.25 -7.26 0.76
N SER A 371 -26.52 -8.14 1.43
CA SER A 371 -25.06 -8.23 1.36
C SER A 371 -24.61 -8.42 -0.08
N THR A 372 -23.79 -7.50 -0.59
CA THR A 372 -23.21 -7.63 -1.93
C THR A 372 -22.16 -8.73 -1.89
N LEU A 373 -22.55 -9.96 -2.19
CA LEU A 373 -21.63 -11.09 -2.28
C LEU A 373 -20.80 -10.97 -3.56
N VAL A 374 -19.58 -10.46 -3.42
CA VAL A 374 -18.55 -10.40 -4.47
C VAL A 374 -17.90 -11.78 -4.59
N PHE A 375 -18.73 -12.75 -4.93
CA PHE A 375 -18.41 -14.17 -4.92
C PHE A 375 -17.96 -14.67 -6.31
N SER A 376 -18.43 -14.05 -7.39
CA SER A 376 -18.15 -14.47 -8.76
C SER A 376 -17.45 -13.38 -9.56
N GLU A 377 -16.90 -13.74 -10.72
CA GLU A 377 -16.31 -12.80 -11.67
C GLU A 377 -17.27 -11.64 -11.98
N GLU A 378 -18.56 -11.93 -12.09
CA GLU A 378 -19.62 -10.95 -12.29
C GLU A 378 -19.75 -9.96 -11.13
N GLY A 379 -19.58 -10.40 -9.88
CA GLY A 379 -19.58 -9.52 -8.70
C GLY A 379 -18.42 -8.52 -8.74
N TYR A 380 -17.22 -8.98 -9.12
CA TYR A 380 -16.09 -8.10 -9.36
C TYR A 380 -16.39 -7.13 -10.51
N HIS A 381 -16.87 -7.62 -11.66
CA HIS A 381 -17.22 -6.76 -12.82
C HIS A 381 -18.26 -5.70 -12.47
N LEU A 382 -19.25 -6.00 -11.63
CA LEU A 382 -20.23 -5.02 -11.14
C LEU A 382 -19.54 -3.90 -10.36
N ILE A 383 -18.67 -4.24 -9.40
CA ILE A 383 -17.92 -3.24 -8.62
C ILE A 383 -16.91 -2.47 -9.48
N TYR A 384 -16.31 -3.09 -10.49
CA TYR A 384 -15.39 -2.39 -11.39
C TYR A 384 -16.12 -1.44 -12.34
N SER A 385 -17.26 -1.86 -12.89
CA SER A 385 -18.04 -1.08 -13.84
C SER A 385 -18.80 0.05 -13.16
N ASP A 386 -19.31 -0.17 -11.95
CA ASP A 386 -19.98 0.85 -11.17
C ASP A 386 -18.99 1.64 -10.30
N SER A 387 -18.55 2.78 -10.84
CA SER A 387 -17.68 3.71 -10.13
C SER A 387 -18.31 4.32 -8.87
N TYR A 388 -19.65 4.31 -8.76
CA TYR A 388 -20.40 4.86 -7.62
C TYR A 388 -20.86 3.79 -6.63
N HIS A 389 -20.46 2.53 -6.82
CA HIS A 389 -20.73 1.47 -5.87
C HIS A 389 -20.27 1.87 -4.46
N TRP A 390 -21.13 1.68 -3.45
CA TRP A 390 -20.89 2.15 -2.08
C TRP A 390 -19.54 1.71 -1.52
N SER A 391 -19.13 0.46 -1.81
CA SER A 391 -17.86 -0.10 -1.36
C SER A 391 -16.65 0.63 -1.94
N ASN A 392 -16.72 1.11 -3.19
CA ASN A 392 -15.67 1.92 -3.80
C ASN A 392 -15.60 3.31 -3.15
N LEU A 393 -16.76 3.93 -2.89
CA LEU A 393 -16.85 5.25 -2.27
C LEU A 393 -16.30 5.26 -0.84
N VAL A 394 -16.67 4.26 -0.03
CA VAL A 394 -16.16 4.10 1.35
C VAL A 394 -14.65 3.88 1.34
N GLN A 395 -14.14 2.99 0.49
CA GLN A 395 -12.69 2.76 0.39
C GLN A 395 -11.94 4.03 -0.03
N LEU A 396 -12.42 4.75 -1.06
CA LEU A 396 -11.81 6.01 -1.51
C LEU A 396 -11.84 7.09 -0.43
N SER A 397 -12.95 7.21 0.30
CA SER A 397 -13.08 8.15 1.41
C SER A 397 -12.01 7.89 2.46
N ASN A 398 -11.86 6.63 2.88
CA ASN A 398 -10.86 6.22 3.86
C ASN A 398 -9.42 6.40 3.36
N LEU A 399 -9.13 6.06 2.10
CA LEU A 399 -7.81 6.29 1.50
C LEU A 399 -7.48 7.79 1.39
N ARG A 400 -8.47 8.66 1.21
CA ARG A 400 -8.26 10.11 1.13
C ARG A 400 -8.15 10.77 2.49
N GLU A 401 -8.86 10.29 3.50
CA GLU A 401 -9.00 11.00 4.79
C GLU A 401 -8.11 10.41 5.87
N ASN A 402 -7.82 9.12 5.84
CA ASN A 402 -7.11 8.40 6.88
C ASN A 402 -5.74 7.89 6.44
N HIS A 403 -4.91 7.54 7.41
CA HIS A 403 -3.75 6.68 7.22
C HIS A 403 -4.22 5.23 7.28
N CYS A 404 -4.00 4.49 6.18
CA CYS A 404 -4.49 3.11 6.09
C CYS A 404 -3.37 2.12 6.36
N LEU A 405 -3.62 1.15 7.22
CA LEU A 405 -2.74 0.02 7.47
C LEU A 405 -3.36 -1.27 6.94
N MET A 406 -2.69 -1.84 5.95
CA MET A 406 -3.10 -3.06 5.27
C MET A 406 -2.44 -4.27 5.93
N VAL A 407 -3.26 -5.21 6.39
CA VAL A 407 -2.84 -6.41 7.12
C VAL A 407 -3.48 -7.63 6.48
N GLY A 408 -2.70 -8.67 6.19
CA GLY A 408 -3.22 -9.90 5.57
C GLY A 408 -3.68 -9.74 4.12
N LEU A 409 -3.34 -8.63 3.46
CA LEU A 409 -3.61 -8.39 2.04
C LEU A 409 -2.40 -8.78 1.19
N SER A 410 -2.65 -9.53 0.11
CA SER A 410 -1.64 -9.83 -0.92
C SER A 410 -1.29 -8.61 -1.78
N MET A 411 -2.10 -7.54 -1.70
CA MET A 411 -2.03 -6.38 -2.59
C MET A 411 -2.13 -6.76 -4.07
N THR A 412 -2.75 -7.90 -4.42
CA THR A 412 -2.96 -8.34 -5.81
C THR A 412 -4.32 -7.95 -6.37
N ASP A 413 -5.26 -7.54 -5.52
CA ASP A 413 -6.60 -7.11 -5.92
C ASP A 413 -6.52 -5.89 -6.86
N PRO A 414 -6.98 -6.00 -8.13
CA PRO A 414 -6.92 -4.89 -9.06
C PRO A 414 -7.83 -3.71 -8.68
N ASN A 415 -8.88 -3.91 -7.89
CA ASN A 415 -9.82 -2.87 -7.48
C ASN A 415 -9.16 -2.01 -6.43
N LEU A 416 -8.59 -2.64 -5.39
CA LEU A 416 -7.78 -1.93 -4.39
C LEU A 416 -6.64 -1.15 -5.04
N ARG A 417 -5.90 -1.75 -5.99
CA ARG A 417 -4.83 -1.06 -6.73
C ARG A 417 -5.34 0.16 -7.51
N ARG A 418 -6.48 0.02 -8.18
CA ARG A 418 -7.15 1.12 -8.89
C ARG A 418 -7.56 2.24 -7.93
N LEU A 419 -8.15 1.91 -6.78
CA LEU A 419 -8.57 2.91 -5.79
C LEU A 419 -7.38 3.63 -5.16
N LEU A 420 -6.26 2.92 -4.92
CA LEU A 420 -5.02 3.52 -4.44
C LEU A 420 -4.41 4.48 -5.44
N ASP A 421 -4.37 4.11 -6.72
CA ASP A 421 -3.92 4.99 -7.81
C ASP A 421 -4.79 6.26 -7.87
N ILE A 422 -6.11 6.14 -7.74
CA ILE A 422 -7.02 7.29 -7.71
C ILE A 422 -6.75 8.17 -6.48
N ALA A 423 -6.54 7.57 -5.30
CA ALA A 423 -6.32 8.30 -4.05
C ALA A 423 -4.95 9.00 -4.00
N SER A 424 -3.92 8.44 -4.64
CA SER A 424 -2.56 8.99 -4.63
C SER A 424 -2.37 10.21 -5.56
N ARG A 425 -3.29 10.43 -6.53
CA ARG A 425 -3.23 11.54 -7.51
C ARG A 425 -3.22 12.95 -6.93
N ASN A 426 -3.58 13.15 -5.67
CA ASN A 426 -3.60 14.48 -5.04
C ASN A 426 -2.69 14.60 -3.81
N SER A 427 -1.85 13.60 -3.53
CA SER A 427 -0.98 13.55 -2.35
C SER A 427 0.49 13.43 -2.74
N ASP A 428 1.32 14.38 -2.29
CA ASP A 428 2.77 14.35 -2.51
C ASP A 428 3.50 13.43 -1.49
N LYS A 429 2.76 12.68 -0.66
CA LYS A 429 3.33 11.83 0.41
C LYS A 429 2.74 10.44 0.39
N THR A 430 3.56 9.45 0.73
CA THR A 430 3.09 8.12 1.13
C THR A 430 2.28 8.22 2.41
N ARG A 431 1.03 7.76 2.36
CA ARG A 431 0.07 7.86 3.48
C ARG A 431 -0.30 6.53 4.07
N HIS A 432 -0.17 5.47 3.29
CA HIS A 432 -0.63 4.13 3.62
C HIS A 432 0.55 3.20 3.84
N PHE A 433 0.32 2.14 4.60
CA PHE A 433 1.33 1.16 4.97
C PHE A 433 0.77 -0.24 4.75
N ALA A 434 1.60 -1.16 4.28
CA ALA A 434 1.21 -2.55 4.08
C ALA A 434 2.25 -3.49 4.68
N PHE A 435 1.81 -4.44 5.49
CA PHE A 435 2.68 -5.54 5.92
C PHE A 435 2.82 -6.54 4.77
N MET A 436 4.06 -6.80 4.33
CA MET A 436 4.35 -7.78 3.29
C MET A 436 5.42 -8.75 3.75
N LYS A 437 5.26 -10.03 3.40
CA LYS A 437 6.24 -11.07 3.72
C LYS A 437 7.47 -10.89 2.85
N ARG A 438 8.65 -10.78 3.47
CA ARG A 438 9.94 -10.73 2.79
C ARG A 438 10.42 -12.17 2.55
N LEU A 439 10.84 -12.47 1.33
CA LEU A 439 11.42 -13.77 1.00
C LEU A 439 12.83 -13.83 1.59
N THR A 440 13.09 -14.83 2.43
CA THR A 440 14.43 -15.10 2.95
C THR A 440 15.21 -15.96 1.95
N ILE A 441 16.53 -15.86 1.99
CA ILE A 441 17.42 -16.64 1.11
C ILE A 441 17.17 -18.13 1.31
N ASP A 442 17.06 -18.58 2.55
CA ASP A 442 16.85 -19.99 2.89
C ASP A 442 15.56 -20.52 2.26
N ASN A 443 14.44 -19.79 2.41
CA ASN A 443 13.15 -20.16 1.81
C ASN A 443 13.13 -20.10 0.28
N PHE A 444 14.08 -19.39 -0.34
CA PHE A 444 14.14 -19.21 -1.78
C PHE A 444 15.07 -20.22 -2.46
N ILE A 445 16.11 -20.67 -1.73
CA ILE A 445 17.12 -21.60 -2.24
C ILE A 445 16.74 -23.05 -1.91
N GLU A 446 16.02 -23.28 -0.82
CA GLU A 446 15.61 -24.61 -0.36
C GLU A 446 14.15 -24.92 -0.76
N SER A 447 13.93 -26.10 -1.34
CA SER A 447 12.61 -26.72 -1.49
C SER A 447 12.53 -27.97 -0.60
N GLN A 448 11.33 -28.53 -0.44
CA GLN A 448 11.09 -29.80 0.27
C GLN A 448 11.90 -30.97 -0.33
N GLU A 449 12.41 -30.85 -1.56
CA GLU A 449 13.21 -31.85 -2.28
C GLU A 449 14.71 -31.51 -2.39
N GLY A 450 15.19 -30.43 -1.75
CA GLY A 450 16.61 -30.03 -1.70
C GLY A 450 16.91 -28.62 -2.23
N THR A 451 18.20 -28.33 -2.43
CA THR A 451 18.68 -27.04 -2.97
C THR A 451 18.26 -26.89 -4.43
N VAL A 452 17.45 -25.87 -4.73
CA VAL A 452 16.93 -25.61 -6.09
C VAL A 452 17.83 -24.65 -6.86
N ILE A 453 18.61 -23.81 -6.16
CA ILE A 453 19.43 -22.76 -6.78
C ILE A 453 20.87 -22.85 -6.29
N ASP A 454 21.79 -23.21 -7.21
CA ASP A 454 23.22 -23.34 -6.89
C ASP A 454 23.93 -21.99 -6.71
N ASN A 455 23.47 -20.95 -7.41
CA ASN A 455 24.08 -19.62 -7.38
C ASN A 455 23.48 -18.73 -6.28
N ILE A 456 23.98 -18.91 -5.05
CA ILE A 456 23.53 -18.17 -3.86
C ILE A 456 23.73 -16.65 -4.01
N ASP A 457 24.85 -16.20 -4.57
CA ASP A 457 25.12 -14.76 -4.76
C ASP A 457 24.17 -14.13 -5.79
N GLY A 458 23.89 -14.86 -6.88
CA GLY A 458 22.89 -14.47 -7.87
C GLY A 458 21.48 -14.41 -7.29
N ALA A 459 21.09 -15.41 -6.49
CA ALA A 459 19.81 -15.47 -5.80
C ALA A 459 19.64 -14.29 -4.83
N LYS A 460 20.67 -13.98 -4.03
CA LYS A 460 20.64 -12.83 -3.11
C LYS A 460 20.46 -11.51 -3.85
N LYS A 461 21.24 -11.26 -4.90
CA LYS A 461 21.11 -10.05 -5.74
C LYS A 461 19.74 -9.96 -6.41
N PHE A 462 19.18 -11.08 -6.85
CA PHE A 462 17.84 -11.13 -7.42
C PHE A 462 16.77 -10.79 -6.38
N LEU A 463 16.83 -11.38 -5.19
CA LEU A 463 15.89 -11.09 -4.11
C LEU A 463 15.94 -9.63 -3.67
N ASP A 464 17.13 -9.05 -3.52
CA ASP A 464 17.27 -7.63 -3.18
C ASP A 464 16.63 -6.75 -4.27
N ARG A 465 16.85 -7.06 -5.55
CA ARG A 465 16.20 -6.38 -6.67
C ARG A 465 14.68 -6.56 -6.66
N HIS A 466 14.19 -7.77 -6.37
CA HIS A 466 12.78 -8.09 -6.33
C HIS A 466 12.06 -7.33 -5.21
N HIS A 467 12.63 -7.31 -4.00
CA HIS A 467 12.07 -6.55 -2.88
C HIS A 467 12.06 -5.05 -3.16
N ASN A 468 13.15 -4.50 -3.70
CA ASN A 468 13.20 -3.08 -4.06
C ASN A 468 12.16 -2.74 -5.14
N LEU A 469 12.02 -3.59 -6.16
CA LEU A 469 11.01 -3.40 -7.20
C LEU A 469 9.60 -3.36 -6.60
N ASN A 470 9.27 -4.29 -5.70
CA ASN A 470 7.98 -4.31 -5.02
C ASN A 470 7.75 -3.05 -4.18
N GLU A 471 8.78 -2.56 -3.47
CA GLU A 471 8.68 -1.30 -2.73
C GLU A 471 8.40 -0.12 -3.65
N GLU A 472 9.08 -0.03 -4.79
CA GLU A 472 8.90 1.07 -5.74
C GLU A 472 7.50 1.06 -6.38
N ILE A 473 6.99 -0.12 -6.76
CA ILE A 473 5.62 -0.29 -7.30
C ILE A 473 4.58 0.14 -6.25
N MET A 474 4.73 -0.31 -5.00
CA MET A 474 3.79 0.07 -3.94
C MET A 474 3.91 1.56 -3.59
N ARG A 475 5.11 2.13 -3.65
CA ARG A 475 5.33 3.56 -3.41
C ARG A 475 4.65 4.42 -4.48
N GLU A 476 4.61 3.97 -5.72
CA GLU A 476 3.87 4.61 -6.81
C GLU A 476 2.37 4.69 -6.51
N LEU A 477 1.82 3.64 -5.86
CA LEU A 477 0.45 3.60 -5.35
C LEU A 477 0.25 4.36 -4.03
N GLY A 478 1.27 5.06 -3.52
CA GLY A 478 1.20 5.81 -2.26
C GLY A 478 1.29 4.93 -0.99
N VAL A 479 1.73 3.68 -1.13
CA VAL A 479 1.84 2.68 -0.05
C VAL A 479 3.30 2.40 0.31
N SER A 480 3.63 2.41 1.59
CA SER A 480 4.94 2.02 2.10
C SER A 480 4.92 0.58 2.65
N ILE A 481 5.81 -0.27 2.15
CA ILE A 481 5.91 -1.66 2.62
C ILE A 481 6.63 -1.73 3.97
N ILE A 482 6.08 -2.54 4.88
CA ILE A 482 6.70 -2.96 6.14
C ILE A 482 6.96 -4.47 6.03
N TRP A 483 8.23 -4.82 5.86
CA TRP A 483 8.65 -6.20 5.70
C TRP A 483 8.56 -6.99 7.02
N TYR A 484 8.12 -8.23 6.95
CA TYR A 484 8.23 -9.22 8.03
C TYR A 484 8.70 -10.55 7.44
N THR A 485 9.35 -11.41 8.21
CA THR A 485 9.75 -12.76 7.75
C THR A 485 8.81 -13.82 8.26
N THR A 486 8.29 -13.65 9.49
CA THR A 486 7.35 -14.56 10.14
C THR A 486 6.03 -13.87 10.48
N TYR A 487 4.91 -14.59 10.36
CA TYR A 487 3.58 -14.02 10.64
C TYR A 487 3.40 -13.60 12.10
N ASP A 488 4.11 -14.24 13.03
CA ASP A 488 4.10 -13.92 14.47
C ASP A 488 4.76 -12.57 14.82
N GLU A 489 5.45 -11.95 13.87
CA GLU A 489 5.97 -10.58 14.03
C GLU A 489 4.87 -9.54 13.93
N ILE A 490 3.84 -9.76 13.10
CA ILE A 490 2.81 -8.74 12.83
C ILE A 490 2.10 -8.31 14.13
N PRO A 491 1.62 -9.23 15.01
CA PRO A 491 1.00 -8.83 16.27
C PRO A 491 1.95 -8.01 17.18
N LYS A 492 3.25 -8.34 17.18
CA LYS A 492 4.26 -7.63 17.98
C LYS A 492 4.47 -6.20 17.45
N LEU A 493 4.58 -6.06 16.13
CA LEU A 493 4.74 -4.76 15.46
C LEU A 493 3.49 -3.88 15.65
N LEU A 494 2.28 -4.44 15.58
CA LEU A 494 1.04 -3.71 15.88
C LEU A 494 1.01 -3.18 17.32
N ARG A 495 1.38 -4.02 18.29
CA ARG A 495 1.48 -3.60 19.70
C ARG A 495 2.54 -2.53 19.92
N GLU A 496 3.62 -2.54 19.14
CA GLU A 496 4.63 -1.49 19.16
C GLU A 496 4.11 -0.17 18.59
N ILE A 497 3.37 -0.21 17.47
CA ILE A 497 2.72 0.98 16.89
C ILE A 497 1.75 1.63 17.88
N LYS A 498 1.11 0.85 18.76
CA LYS A 498 0.18 1.36 19.78
C LYS A 498 0.87 2.11 20.94
N LYS A 499 2.10 1.75 21.32
CA LYS A 499 2.83 2.30 22.50
C LYS A 499 3.16 3.78 22.36
#